data_AF-A0A954A991-F1
#
_entry.id   AF-A0A954A991-F1
#
_cell.length_a   1.000
_cell.length_b   1.000
_cell.length_c   1.000
_cell.angle_alpha   90.00
_cell.angle_beta   90.00
_cell.angle_gamma   90.00
#
_symmetry.space_group_name_H-M   'P 1'
#
loop_
_entity.id
_entity.type
_entity.pdbx_description
1 polymer ?
#
loop_
_entity_poly.entity_id
_entity_poly.type
_entity_poly.pdbx_seq_one_letter_code
_entity_poly.pdbx_strand_id
1 'polypeptide(L)'
;MDKLEWVPWIVLPALLPVAAWFLALFMTKRSGSKAQQERKRLLEEAQRESELIKAGARDESREWIEDQRQNFNQELKEARRELKEAERRLSKREDSLERKMDLLNKKEKKLERDDEHLRSREEDLGRQQNDLEQLIEEEKNTLYRITQLTKAEAEKLVLERTERDLDHEKDVLIARMVERVKEEAERRAHSVLATVIQRCASTYTQEITTSSIELPNDEMKGRVIGREGRNIRAF
;
A
#
# COMPACT_ATOMS: atom_id res chain seq x y z
N MET A 1 34.37 -21.54 -147.30
CA MET A 1 34.82 -22.43 -146.22
C MET A 1 35.79 -21.62 -145.37
N ASP A 2 35.59 -21.32 -144.09
CA ASP A 2 34.51 -21.67 -143.17
C ASP A 2 34.29 -20.52 -142.17
N LYS A 3 33.07 -19.97 -142.11
CA LYS A 3 32.67 -18.91 -141.15
C LYS A 3 32.53 -19.44 -139.70
N LEU A 4 33.13 -20.59 -139.42
CA LEU A 4 32.94 -21.36 -138.19
C LEU A 4 34.06 -21.12 -137.15
N GLU A 5 35.22 -20.59 -137.55
CA GLU A 5 36.35 -20.38 -136.63
C GLU A 5 36.22 -19.12 -135.74
N TRP A 6 35.38 -18.14 -136.10
CA TRP A 6 35.20 -16.88 -135.35
C TRP A 6 34.04 -16.91 -134.35
N VAL A 7 33.13 -17.88 -134.50
CA VAL A 7 31.97 -18.09 -133.64
C VAL A 7 32.34 -18.25 -132.15
N PRO A 8 33.37 -19.04 -131.76
CA PRO A 8 33.71 -19.17 -130.34
C PRO A 8 34.19 -17.87 -129.69
N TRP A 9 34.86 -16.96 -130.43
CA TRP A 9 35.39 -15.70 -129.88
C TRP A 9 34.33 -14.62 -129.59
N ILE A 10 33.17 -14.68 -130.24
CA ILE A 10 32.04 -13.74 -129.99
C ILE A 10 31.06 -14.31 -128.96
N VAL A 11 30.86 -15.64 -128.95
CA VAL A 11 29.89 -16.31 -128.07
C VAL A 11 30.40 -16.40 -126.61
N LEU A 12 31.70 -16.60 -126.40
CA LEU A 12 32.33 -16.63 -125.07
C LEU A 12 32.17 -15.34 -124.25
N PRO A 13 32.50 -14.14 -124.78
CA PRO A 13 32.34 -12.90 -124.02
C PRO A 13 30.88 -12.51 -123.78
N ALA A 14 29.94 -12.93 -124.64
CA ALA A 14 28.50 -12.70 -124.45
C ALA A 14 27.88 -13.62 -123.38
N LEU A 15 28.45 -14.81 -123.15
CA LEU A 15 28.01 -15.75 -122.11
C LEU A 15 28.41 -15.30 -120.70
N LEU A 16 29.53 -14.60 -120.54
CA LEU A 16 30.01 -14.12 -119.23
C LEU A 16 29.02 -13.18 -118.49
N PRO A 17 28.45 -12.12 -119.10
CA PRO A 17 27.51 -11.25 -118.42
C PRO A 17 26.18 -11.95 -118.11
N VAL A 18 25.73 -12.87 -118.98
CA VAL A 18 24.53 -13.69 -118.72
C VAL A 18 24.77 -14.63 -117.54
N ALA A 19 25.93 -15.29 -117.49
CA ALA A 19 26.32 -16.13 -116.36
C ALA A 19 26.46 -15.31 -115.06
N ALA A 20 27.04 -14.11 -115.12
CA ALA A 20 27.16 -13.20 -113.97
C ALA A 20 25.79 -12.70 -113.46
N TRP A 21 24.86 -12.36 -114.35
CA TRP A 21 23.49 -11.97 -113.99
C TRP A 21 22.72 -13.13 -113.35
N PHE A 22 22.86 -14.35 -113.89
CA PHE A 22 22.26 -15.55 -113.32
C PHE A 22 22.86 -15.89 -111.94
N LEU A 23 24.17 -15.74 -111.77
CA LEU A 23 24.85 -15.86 -110.47
C LEU A 23 24.40 -14.80 -109.47
N ALA A 24 24.25 -13.55 -109.89
CA ALA A 24 23.77 -12.46 -109.04
C ALA A 24 22.30 -12.68 -108.61
N LEU A 25 21.42 -13.12 -109.51
CA LEU A 25 20.05 -13.52 -109.18
C LEU A 25 20.01 -14.72 -108.24
N PHE A 26 20.87 -15.70 -108.45
CA PHE A 26 20.98 -16.86 -107.58
C PHE A 26 21.50 -16.48 -106.17
N MET A 27 22.51 -15.61 -106.08
CA MET A 27 23.03 -15.10 -104.81
C MET A 27 22.03 -14.21 -104.07
N THR A 28 21.33 -13.31 -104.76
CA THR A 28 20.31 -12.43 -104.15
C THR A 28 19.09 -13.23 -103.68
N LYS A 29 18.62 -14.21 -104.46
CA LYS A 29 17.54 -15.13 -104.04
C LYS A 29 17.95 -16.00 -102.85
N ARG A 30 19.19 -16.51 -102.84
CA ARG A 30 19.73 -17.30 -101.71
C ARG A 30 19.97 -16.44 -100.46
N SER A 31 20.42 -15.19 -100.63
CA SER A 31 20.61 -14.22 -99.55
C SER A 31 19.26 -13.78 -98.96
N GLY A 32 18.26 -13.48 -99.80
CA GLY A 32 16.90 -13.18 -99.38
C GLY A 32 16.22 -14.34 -98.64
N SER A 33 16.44 -15.57 -99.12
CA SER A 33 15.96 -16.78 -98.42
C SER A 33 16.63 -16.99 -97.06
N LYS A 34 17.94 -16.74 -96.94
CA LYS A 34 18.66 -16.78 -95.65
C LYS A 34 18.16 -15.70 -94.69
N ALA A 35 18.01 -14.45 -95.16
CA ALA A 35 17.49 -13.35 -94.34
C ALA A 35 16.05 -13.61 -93.87
N GLN A 36 15.21 -14.24 -94.71
CA GLN A 36 13.85 -14.61 -94.34
C GLN A 36 13.84 -15.77 -93.32
N GLN A 37 14.76 -16.73 -93.45
CA GLN A 37 14.91 -17.82 -92.48
C GLN A 37 15.42 -17.30 -91.13
N GLU A 38 16.35 -16.35 -91.13
CA GLU A 38 16.87 -15.70 -89.93
C GLU A 38 15.80 -14.85 -89.24
N ARG A 39 15.01 -14.07 -89.99
CA ARG A 39 13.84 -13.35 -89.43
C ARG A 39 12.82 -14.29 -88.80
N LYS A 40 12.52 -15.42 -89.44
CA LYS A 40 11.61 -16.44 -88.88
C LYS A 40 12.17 -17.03 -87.59
N ARG A 41 13.46 -17.37 -87.56
CA ARG A 41 14.14 -17.86 -86.34
C ARG A 41 14.09 -16.84 -85.20
N LEU A 42 14.39 -15.57 -85.49
CA LEU A 42 14.32 -14.49 -84.49
C LEU A 42 12.90 -14.29 -83.97
N LEU A 43 11.88 -14.36 -84.83
CA LEU A 43 10.48 -14.29 -84.40
C LEU A 43 10.08 -15.50 -83.54
N GLU A 44 10.48 -16.71 -83.93
CA GLU A 44 10.23 -17.94 -83.16
C GLU A 44 10.98 -17.93 -81.81
N GLU A 45 12.18 -17.36 -81.76
CA GLU A 45 12.95 -17.17 -80.53
C GLU A 45 12.31 -16.12 -79.63
N ALA A 46 11.94 -14.95 -80.15
CA ALA A 46 11.22 -13.92 -79.40
C ALA A 46 9.84 -14.39 -78.91
N GLN A 47 9.13 -15.22 -79.69
CA GLN A 47 7.88 -15.85 -79.27
C GLN A 47 8.10 -16.83 -78.12
N ARG A 48 9.10 -17.71 -78.22
CA ARG A 48 9.46 -18.66 -77.15
C ARG A 48 9.89 -17.93 -75.88
N GLU A 49 10.71 -16.88 -76.00
CA GLU A 49 11.13 -16.07 -74.86
C GLU A 49 9.92 -15.35 -74.22
N SER A 50 9.01 -14.80 -75.02
CA SER A 50 7.77 -14.20 -74.50
C SER A 50 6.88 -15.22 -73.78
N GLU A 51 6.77 -16.44 -74.31
CA GLU A 51 6.03 -17.53 -73.66
C GLU A 51 6.70 -17.96 -72.35
N LEU A 52 8.03 -18.06 -72.31
CA LEU A 52 8.79 -18.36 -71.10
C LEU A 52 8.62 -17.28 -70.04
N ILE A 53 8.71 -15.99 -70.42
CA ILE A 53 8.48 -14.87 -69.49
C ILE A 53 7.05 -14.89 -68.95
N LYS A 54 6.05 -15.14 -69.81
CA LYS A 54 4.65 -15.24 -69.38
C LYS A 54 4.40 -16.45 -68.49
N ALA A 55 5.06 -17.57 -68.73
CA ALA A 55 4.99 -18.75 -67.88
C ALA A 55 5.63 -18.46 -66.51
N GLY A 56 6.86 -17.92 -66.49
CA GLY A 56 7.55 -17.53 -65.27
C GLY A 56 6.76 -16.53 -64.43
N ALA A 57 6.23 -15.47 -65.04
CA ALA A 57 5.39 -14.49 -64.35
C ALA A 57 4.10 -15.10 -63.78
N ARG A 58 3.51 -16.10 -64.44
CA ARG A 58 2.33 -16.82 -63.92
C ARG A 58 2.70 -17.71 -62.74
N ASP A 59 3.84 -18.37 -62.79
CA ASP A 59 4.29 -19.25 -61.71
C ASP A 59 4.73 -18.44 -60.49
N GLU A 60 5.49 -17.36 -60.67
CA GLU A 60 5.81 -16.41 -59.60
C GLU A 60 4.55 -15.81 -58.96
N SER A 61 3.56 -15.42 -59.78
CA SER A 61 2.28 -14.93 -59.26
C SER A 61 1.53 -16.00 -58.46
N ARG A 62 1.59 -17.27 -58.89
CA ARG A 62 0.95 -18.38 -58.16
C ARG A 62 1.65 -18.66 -56.84
N GLU A 63 2.98 -18.69 -56.83
CA GLU A 63 3.78 -18.85 -55.61
C GLU A 63 3.50 -17.72 -54.63
N TRP A 64 3.48 -16.47 -55.12
CA TRP A 64 3.16 -15.31 -54.29
C TRP A 64 1.75 -15.40 -53.70
N ILE A 65 0.73 -15.77 -54.50
CA ILE A 65 -0.64 -15.93 -54.00
C ILE A 65 -0.71 -17.03 -52.93
N GLU A 66 -0.03 -18.16 -53.12
CA GLU A 66 -0.03 -19.26 -52.17
C GLU A 66 0.69 -18.88 -50.88
N ASP A 67 1.84 -18.21 -50.96
CA ASP A 67 2.57 -17.69 -49.79
C ASP A 67 1.71 -16.69 -49.00
N GLN A 68 1.09 -15.73 -49.68
CA GLN A 68 0.17 -14.78 -49.03
C GLN A 68 -1.02 -15.47 -48.38
N ARG A 69 -1.57 -16.52 -49.02
CA ARG A 69 -2.66 -17.31 -48.45
C ARG A 69 -2.21 -18.08 -47.20
N GLN A 70 -0.99 -18.61 -47.20
CA GLN A 70 -0.43 -19.31 -46.05
C GLN A 70 -0.20 -18.35 -44.87
N ASN A 71 0.41 -17.19 -45.14
CA ASN A 71 0.63 -16.15 -44.13
C ASN A 71 -0.70 -15.66 -43.54
N PHE A 72 -1.69 -15.36 -44.38
CA PHE A 72 -3.02 -14.96 -43.92
C PHE A 72 -3.70 -16.06 -43.07
N ASN A 73 -3.58 -17.33 -43.45
CA ASN A 73 -4.15 -18.43 -42.67
C ASN A 73 -3.45 -18.59 -41.31
N GLN A 74 -2.14 -18.33 -41.24
CA GLN A 74 -1.39 -18.35 -39.98
C GLN A 74 -1.83 -17.19 -39.07
N GLU A 75 -1.86 -15.96 -39.59
CA GLU A 75 -2.35 -14.78 -38.85
C GLU A 75 -3.78 -14.99 -38.35
N LEU A 76 -4.68 -15.52 -39.19
CA LEU A 76 -6.06 -15.81 -38.80
C LEU A 76 -6.13 -16.85 -37.67
N LYS A 77 -5.24 -17.85 -37.69
CA LYS A 77 -5.17 -18.88 -36.65
C LYS A 77 -4.66 -18.29 -35.33
N GLU A 78 -3.68 -17.41 -35.38
CA GLU A 78 -3.16 -16.69 -34.22
C GLU A 78 -4.21 -15.76 -33.63
N ALA A 79 -4.85 -14.91 -34.45
CA ALA A 79 -5.94 -14.04 -34.02
C ALA A 79 -7.10 -14.82 -33.39
N ARG A 80 -7.49 -15.97 -33.96
CA ARG A 80 -8.51 -16.85 -33.36
C ARG A 80 -8.07 -17.42 -32.01
N ARG A 81 -6.78 -17.75 -31.85
CA ARG A 81 -6.25 -18.25 -30.58
C ARG A 81 -6.27 -17.15 -29.53
N GLU A 82 -5.79 -15.95 -29.86
CA GLU A 82 -5.81 -14.79 -28.97
C GLU A 82 -7.23 -14.43 -28.54
N LEU A 83 -8.18 -14.41 -29.48
CA LEU A 83 -9.59 -14.16 -29.19
C LEU A 83 -10.15 -15.19 -28.21
N LYS A 84 -9.88 -16.48 -28.43
CA LYS A 84 -10.33 -17.56 -27.54
C LYS A 84 -9.70 -17.47 -26.15
N GLU A 85 -8.45 -17.04 -26.04
CA GLU A 85 -7.78 -16.81 -24.76
C GLU A 85 -8.38 -15.60 -24.03
N ALA A 86 -8.69 -14.52 -24.77
CA ALA A 86 -9.37 -13.34 -24.24
C ALA A 86 -10.79 -13.67 -23.74
N GLU A 87 -11.58 -14.43 -24.51
CA GLU A 87 -12.91 -14.91 -24.13
C GLU A 87 -12.87 -15.76 -22.86
N ARG A 88 -11.93 -16.71 -22.77
CA ARG A 88 -11.73 -17.53 -21.56
C ARG A 88 -11.39 -16.68 -20.35
N ARG A 89 -10.56 -15.65 -20.51
CA ARG A 89 -10.21 -14.73 -19.43
C ARG A 89 -11.41 -13.88 -19.01
N LEU A 90 -12.24 -13.46 -19.96
CA LEU A 90 -13.44 -12.69 -19.71
C LEU A 90 -14.49 -13.53 -18.96
N SER A 91 -14.79 -14.73 -19.43
CA SER A 91 -15.70 -15.68 -18.77
C SER A 91 -15.28 -15.98 -17.33
N LYS A 92 -13.98 -16.22 -17.07
CA LYS A 92 -13.49 -16.41 -15.70
C LYS A 92 -13.69 -15.17 -14.81
N ARG A 93 -13.60 -13.96 -15.37
CA ARG A 93 -13.87 -12.72 -14.64
C ARG A 93 -15.36 -12.56 -14.36
N GLU A 94 -16.22 -12.89 -15.32
CA GLU A 94 -17.68 -12.91 -15.15
C GLU A 94 -18.09 -13.86 -14.05
N ASP A 95 -17.63 -15.12 -14.08
CA ASP A 95 -17.89 -16.11 -13.02
C ASP A 95 -17.43 -15.61 -11.64
N SER A 96 -16.28 -14.94 -11.58
CA SER A 96 -15.76 -14.38 -10.32
C SER A 96 -16.59 -13.20 -9.84
N LEU A 97 -17.11 -12.36 -10.74
CA LEU A 97 -17.95 -11.22 -10.40
C LEU A 97 -19.32 -11.71 -9.93
N GLU A 98 -19.91 -12.70 -10.61
CA GLU A 98 -21.18 -13.31 -10.22
C GLU A 98 -21.11 -13.91 -8.81
N ARG A 99 -20.05 -14.67 -8.49
CA ARG A 99 -19.83 -15.19 -7.13
C ARG A 99 -19.70 -14.08 -6.08
N LYS A 100 -19.06 -12.96 -6.42
CA LYS A 100 -18.95 -11.79 -5.52
C LYS A 100 -20.30 -11.12 -5.33
N MET A 101 -21.09 -11.00 -6.39
CA MET A 101 -22.45 -10.46 -6.36
C MET A 101 -23.33 -11.31 -5.43
N ASP A 102 -23.29 -12.64 -5.55
CA ASP A 102 -24.03 -13.55 -4.68
C ASP A 102 -23.64 -13.43 -3.21
N LEU A 103 -22.33 -13.29 -2.93
CA LEU A 103 -21.84 -13.08 -1.57
C LEU A 103 -22.30 -11.73 -1.00
N LEU A 104 -22.30 -10.68 -1.82
CA LEU A 104 -22.79 -9.36 -1.42
C LEU A 104 -24.29 -9.40 -1.14
N ASN A 105 -25.10 -9.97 -2.03
CA ASN A 105 -26.54 -10.14 -1.84
C ASN A 105 -26.87 -10.95 -0.56
N LYS A 106 -26.09 -11.98 -0.25
CA LYS A 106 -26.26 -12.74 1.01
C LYS A 106 -25.93 -11.90 2.24
N LYS A 107 -24.88 -11.07 2.18
CA LYS A 107 -24.52 -10.16 3.28
C LYS A 107 -25.56 -9.06 3.46
N GLU A 108 -26.06 -8.48 2.38
CA GLU A 108 -27.11 -7.47 2.38
C GLU A 108 -28.37 -8.01 3.05
N LYS A 109 -28.87 -9.16 2.61
CA LYS A 109 -30.03 -9.82 3.26
C LYS A 109 -29.80 -10.16 4.73
N LYS A 110 -28.57 -10.46 5.12
CA LYS A 110 -28.23 -10.69 6.53
C LYS A 110 -28.32 -9.37 7.31
N LEU A 111 -27.72 -8.31 6.77
CA LEU A 111 -27.75 -6.97 7.39
C LEU A 111 -29.16 -6.42 7.50
N GLU A 112 -30.02 -6.62 6.50
CA GLU A 112 -31.43 -6.24 6.57
C GLU A 112 -32.15 -6.94 7.72
N ARG A 113 -31.96 -8.26 7.88
CA ARG A 113 -32.53 -9.02 9.00
C ARG A 113 -31.99 -8.57 10.36
N ASP A 114 -30.69 -8.30 10.43
CA ASP A 114 -30.05 -7.83 11.65
C ASP A 114 -30.57 -6.42 12.00
N ASP A 115 -30.79 -5.53 11.03
CA ASP A 115 -31.39 -4.20 11.21
C ASP A 115 -32.84 -4.29 11.69
N GLU A 116 -33.67 -5.12 11.06
CA GLU A 116 -35.05 -5.37 11.48
C GLU A 116 -35.12 -5.89 12.92
N HIS A 117 -34.25 -6.84 13.27
CA HIS A 117 -34.19 -7.39 14.62
C HIS A 117 -33.69 -6.36 15.66
N LEU A 118 -32.73 -5.51 15.29
CA LEU A 118 -32.26 -4.42 16.15
C LEU A 118 -33.38 -3.39 16.39
N ARG A 119 -34.10 -2.97 15.34
CA ARG A 119 -35.24 -2.06 15.48
C ARG A 119 -36.33 -2.62 16.39
N SER A 120 -36.69 -3.89 16.21
CA SER A 120 -37.66 -4.55 17.09
C SER A 120 -37.21 -4.53 18.55
N ARG A 121 -35.92 -4.79 18.81
CA ARG A 121 -35.37 -4.73 20.18
C ARG A 121 -35.35 -3.31 20.74
N GLU A 122 -35.03 -2.31 19.93
CA GLU A 122 -35.07 -0.91 20.36
C GLU A 122 -36.50 -0.48 20.73
N GLU A 123 -37.49 -0.88 19.94
CA GLU A 123 -38.90 -0.64 20.26
C GLU A 123 -39.32 -1.34 21.56
N ASP A 124 -38.96 -2.61 21.74
CA ASP A 124 -39.28 -3.38 22.94
C ASP A 124 -38.60 -2.78 24.19
N LEU A 125 -37.32 -2.40 24.09
CA LEU A 125 -36.59 -1.74 25.16
C LEU A 125 -37.22 -0.38 25.50
N GLY A 126 -37.62 0.40 24.49
CA GLY A 126 -38.30 1.67 24.70
C GLY A 126 -39.63 1.50 25.44
N ARG A 127 -40.41 0.45 25.12
CA ARG A 127 -41.64 0.10 25.85
C ARG A 127 -41.34 -0.29 27.30
N GLN A 128 -40.40 -1.20 27.52
CA GLN A 128 -40.01 -1.64 28.85
C GLN A 128 -39.51 -0.48 29.72
N GLN A 129 -38.78 0.46 29.13
CA GLN A 129 -38.27 1.63 29.84
C GLN A 129 -39.41 2.57 30.27
N ASN A 130 -40.39 2.80 29.41
CA ASN A 130 -41.59 3.57 29.75
C ASN A 130 -42.42 2.87 30.83
N ASP A 131 -42.63 1.55 30.72
CA ASP A 131 -43.37 0.77 31.71
C ASP A 131 -42.67 0.79 33.08
N LEU A 132 -41.34 0.68 33.10
CA LEU A 132 -40.53 0.77 34.31
C LEU A 132 -40.66 2.17 34.95
N GLU A 133 -40.61 3.23 34.14
CA GLU A 133 -40.73 4.61 34.63
C GLU A 133 -42.12 4.87 35.22
N GLN A 134 -43.18 4.35 34.59
CA GLN A 134 -44.53 4.37 35.15
C GLN A 134 -44.61 3.60 36.47
N LEU A 135 -44.06 2.38 36.53
CA LEU A 135 -44.09 1.55 37.73
C LEU A 135 -43.34 2.22 38.89
N ILE A 136 -42.18 2.83 38.64
CA ILE A 136 -41.43 3.59 39.64
C ILE A 136 -42.26 4.76 40.17
N GLU A 137 -42.97 5.47 39.30
CA GLU A 137 -43.81 6.59 39.72
C GLU A 137 -45.05 6.13 40.51
N GLU A 138 -45.66 5.01 40.12
CA GLU A 138 -46.74 4.35 40.88
C GLU A 138 -46.27 3.88 42.26
N GLU A 139 -45.07 3.30 42.34
CA GLU A 139 -44.44 2.86 43.59
C GLU A 139 -44.21 4.06 44.51
N LYS A 140 -43.59 5.15 44.01
CA LYS A 140 -43.40 6.39 44.78
C LYS A 140 -44.71 6.95 45.31
N ASN A 141 -45.73 7.05 44.46
CA ASN A 141 -47.05 7.54 44.84
C ASN A 141 -47.71 6.66 45.91
N THR A 142 -47.55 5.34 45.80
CA THR A 142 -48.04 4.40 46.80
C THR A 142 -47.27 4.54 48.12
N LEU A 143 -45.97 4.74 48.07
CA LEU A 143 -45.13 4.98 49.25
C LEU A 143 -45.55 6.27 49.98
N TYR A 144 -45.78 7.36 49.25
CA TYR A 144 -46.32 8.61 49.82
C TYR A 144 -47.69 8.37 50.47
N ARG A 145 -48.56 7.60 49.82
CA ARG A 145 -49.89 7.28 50.38
C ARG A 145 -49.81 6.44 51.66
N ILE A 146 -48.96 5.41 51.71
CA ILE A 146 -48.82 4.53 52.88
C ILE A 146 -48.19 5.28 54.04
N THR A 147 -47.14 6.06 53.77
CA THR A 147 -46.44 6.84 54.79
C THR A 147 -47.24 8.06 55.26
N GLN A 148 -48.34 8.42 54.56
CA GLN A 148 -49.10 9.65 54.75
C GLN A 148 -48.22 10.91 54.70
N LEU A 149 -47.05 10.81 54.06
CA LEU A 149 -46.13 11.91 53.88
C LEU A 149 -46.32 12.49 52.49
N THR A 150 -46.34 13.81 52.39
CA THR A 150 -46.20 14.48 51.11
C THR A 150 -44.78 14.29 50.57
N LYS A 151 -44.59 14.43 49.25
CA LYS A 151 -43.26 14.35 48.61
C LYS A 151 -42.22 15.23 49.30
N ALA A 152 -42.59 16.47 49.63
CA ALA A 152 -41.73 17.42 50.31
C ALA A 152 -41.38 16.97 51.75
N GLU A 153 -42.32 16.37 52.49
CA GLU A 153 -42.07 15.85 53.83
C GLU A 153 -41.19 14.61 53.81
N ALA A 154 -41.37 13.73 52.83
CA ALA A 154 -40.51 12.55 52.65
C ALA A 154 -39.08 12.94 52.26
N GLU A 155 -38.90 13.88 51.32
CA GLU A 155 -37.58 14.43 50.98
C GLU A 155 -36.92 15.07 52.20
N LYS A 156 -37.67 15.87 52.96
CA LYS A 156 -37.19 16.51 54.18
C LYS A 156 -36.78 15.48 55.24
N LEU A 157 -37.56 14.42 55.43
CA LEU A 157 -37.25 13.35 56.38
C LEU A 157 -35.98 12.59 56.00
N VAL A 158 -35.78 12.29 54.71
CA VAL A 158 -34.55 11.64 54.21
C VAL A 158 -33.36 12.56 54.43
N LEU A 159 -33.47 13.83 54.04
CA LEU A 159 -32.44 14.85 54.26
C LEU A 159 -32.08 14.99 55.75
N GLU A 160 -33.08 15.14 56.64
CA GLU A 160 -32.84 15.24 58.08
C GLU A 160 -32.20 13.98 58.68
N ARG A 161 -32.51 12.80 58.13
CA ARG A 161 -31.90 11.54 58.59
C ARG A 161 -30.45 11.43 58.12
N THR A 162 -30.18 11.72 56.85
CA THR A 162 -28.83 11.78 56.30
C THR A 162 -27.99 12.85 56.99
N GLU A 163 -28.57 14.01 57.33
CA GLU A 163 -27.89 15.08 58.06
C GLU A 163 -27.51 14.63 59.47
N ARG A 164 -28.41 13.93 60.19
CA ARG A 164 -28.09 13.32 61.49
C ARG A 164 -26.99 12.26 61.41
N ASP A 165 -27.04 11.40 60.41
CA ASP A 165 -26.03 10.35 60.22
C ASP A 165 -24.66 10.97 59.89
N LEU A 166 -24.64 12.02 59.06
CA LEU A 166 -23.44 12.79 58.74
C LEU A 166 -22.89 13.56 59.95
N ASP A 167 -23.73 14.12 60.81
CA ASP A 167 -23.28 14.79 62.03
C ASP A 167 -22.61 13.80 63.00
N HIS A 168 -23.12 12.58 63.12
CA HIS A 168 -22.45 11.54 63.89
C HIS A 168 -21.07 11.18 63.31
N GLU A 169 -20.95 11.01 62.00
CA GLU A 169 -19.64 10.77 61.36
C GLU A 169 -18.68 11.95 61.54
N LYS A 170 -19.19 13.18 61.46
CA LYS A 170 -18.40 14.39 61.70
C LYS A 170 -17.90 14.44 63.13
N ASP A 171 -18.71 14.11 64.12
CA ASP A 171 -18.29 14.07 65.54
C ASP A 171 -17.19 13.04 65.76
N VAL A 172 -17.32 11.84 65.18
CA VAL A 172 -16.29 10.80 65.25
C VAL A 172 -14.99 11.27 64.58
N LEU A 173 -15.09 11.94 63.43
CA LEU A 173 -13.93 12.49 62.72
C LEU A 173 -13.25 13.61 63.52
N ILE A 174 -14.03 14.52 64.12
CA ILE A 174 -13.53 15.60 64.98
C ILE A 174 -12.82 15.02 66.20
N ALA A 175 -13.42 14.05 66.90
CA ALA A 175 -12.79 13.40 68.06
C ALA A 175 -11.45 12.76 67.69
N ARG A 176 -11.40 12.04 66.55
CA ARG A 176 -10.16 11.45 66.03
C ARG A 176 -9.11 12.52 65.68
N MET A 177 -9.52 13.63 65.08
CA MET A 177 -8.62 14.73 64.76
C MET A 177 -8.06 15.41 66.02
N VAL A 178 -8.89 15.63 67.05
CA VAL A 178 -8.46 16.21 68.33
C VAL A 178 -7.43 15.30 69.00
N GLU A 179 -7.66 13.99 69.01
CA GLU A 179 -6.71 13.05 69.63
C GLU A 179 -5.36 13.05 68.89
N ARG A 180 -5.39 13.02 67.55
CA ARG A 180 -4.18 13.14 66.74
C ARG A 180 -3.41 14.43 67.01
N VAL A 181 -4.12 15.56 67.17
CA VAL A 181 -3.51 16.85 67.49
C VAL A 181 -2.87 16.83 68.88
N LYS A 182 -3.50 16.18 69.87
CA LYS A 182 -2.89 16.01 71.21
C LYS A 182 -1.61 15.18 71.15
N GLU A 183 -1.64 14.03 70.48
CA GLU A 183 -0.45 13.18 70.32
C GLU A 183 0.69 13.90 69.58
N GLU A 184 0.36 14.71 68.58
CA GLU A 184 1.35 15.49 67.85
C GLU A 184 1.90 16.65 68.70
N ALA A 185 1.05 17.32 69.48
CA ALA A 185 1.47 18.35 70.43
C ALA A 185 2.39 17.78 71.51
N GLU A 186 2.07 16.60 72.06
CA GLU A 186 2.91 15.92 73.06
C GLU A 186 4.27 15.52 72.46
N ARG A 187 4.28 14.92 71.26
CA ARG A 187 5.53 14.61 70.55
C ARG A 187 6.38 15.85 70.31
N ARG A 188 5.76 16.97 69.89
CA ARG A 188 6.47 18.24 69.71
C ARG A 188 6.99 18.79 71.03
N ALA A 189 6.21 18.72 72.11
CA ALA A 189 6.64 19.15 73.44
C ALA A 189 7.86 18.35 73.93
N HIS A 190 7.84 17.02 73.79
CA HIS A 190 9.00 16.17 74.10
C HIS A 190 10.23 16.50 73.25
N SER A 191 10.05 16.77 71.95
CA SER A 191 11.15 17.19 71.07
C SER A 191 11.77 18.54 71.51
N VAL A 192 10.92 19.50 71.86
CA VAL A 192 11.37 20.80 72.40
C VAL A 192 12.13 20.61 73.72
N LEU A 193 11.59 19.82 74.65
CA LEU A 193 12.25 19.54 75.93
C LEU A 193 13.60 18.83 75.73
N ALA A 194 13.67 17.83 74.86
CA ALA A 194 14.93 17.16 74.52
C ALA A 194 15.96 18.14 73.94
N THR A 195 15.53 19.06 73.07
CA THR A 195 16.39 20.10 72.51
C THR A 195 16.90 21.07 73.59
N VAL A 196 16.04 21.47 74.52
CA VAL A 196 16.42 22.32 75.65
C VAL A 196 17.42 21.60 76.56
N ILE A 197 17.16 20.35 76.92
CA ILE A 197 18.07 19.53 77.74
C ILE A 197 19.42 19.39 77.04
N GLN A 198 19.45 19.07 75.74
CA GLN A 198 20.69 18.95 74.96
C GLN A 198 21.50 20.24 74.98
N ARG A 199 20.84 21.41 74.84
CA ARG A 199 21.51 22.71 74.88
C ARG A 199 22.03 23.04 76.28
N CYS A 200 21.25 22.80 77.33
CA CYS A 200 21.66 23.07 78.72
C CYS A 200 22.75 22.11 79.23
N ALA A 201 22.71 20.84 78.82
CA ALA A 201 23.70 19.83 79.21
C ALA A 201 25.10 20.18 78.73
N SER A 202 25.25 20.79 77.55
CA SER A 202 26.54 21.27 77.04
C SER A 202 27.13 22.36 77.93
N THR A 203 26.33 23.34 78.34
CA THR A 203 26.82 24.44 79.20
C THR A 203 27.15 23.95 80.60
N TYR A 204 26.27 23.12 81.19
CA TYR A 204 26.44 22.61 82.55
C TYR A 204 27.64 21.66 82.69
N THR A 205 27.91 20.83 81.68
CA THR A 205 29.10 19.96 81.68
C THR A 205 30.39 20.76 81.56
N GLN A 206 30.42 21.85 80.77
CA GLN A 206 31.57 22.76 80.72
C GLN A 206 31.86 23.42 82.08
N GLU A 207 30.83 23.88 82.79
CA GLU A 207 30.99 24.52 84.09
C GLU A 207 31.56 23.59 85.16
N ILE A 208 31.09 22.34 85.23
CA ILE A 208 31.54 21.39 86.28
C ILE A 208 32.92 20.81 85.99
N THR A 209 33.24 20.57 84.72
CA THR A 209 34.46 19.82 84.35
C THR A 209 35.69 20.73 84.26
N THR A 210 35.52 22.05 84.28
CA THR A 210 36.63 23.01 84.23
C THR A 210 36.94 23.55 85.62
N SER A 211 38.09 23.15 86.17
CA SER A 211 38.65 23.78 87.37
C SER A 211 39.78 24.70 86.95
N SER A 212 39.63 25.99 87.21
CA SER A 212 40.69 26.98 86.99
C SER A 212 41.60 27.04 88.21
N ILE A 213 42.91 26.94 87.96
CA ILE A 213 43.95 27.12 88.96
C ILE A 213 44.77 28.33 88.53
N GLU A 214 44.89 29.33 89.40
CA GLU A 214 45.73 30.49 89.14
C GLU A 214 47.21 30.12 89.33
N LEU A 215 48.02 30.33 88.30
CA LEU A 215 49.45 30.06 88.37
C LEU A 215 50.18 31.29 88.93
N PRO A 216 51.05 31.12 89.94
CA PRO A 216 51.67 32.24 90.64
C PRO A 216 52.76 32.96 89.84
N ASN A 217 53.27 32.39 88.74
CA ASN A 217 54.23 33.06 87.86
C ASN A 217 54.18 32.56 86.40
N ASP A 218 54.65 33.38 85.47
CA ASP A 218 54.66 33.07 84.02
C ASP A 218 55.69 31.98 83.64
N GLU A 219 56.69 31.73 84.50
CA GLU A 219 57.66 30.66 84.26
C GLU A 219 57.00 29.27 84.40
N MET A 220 56.14 29.08 85.41
CA MET A 220 55.30 27.90 85.58
C MET A 220 54.34 27.70 84.41
N LYS A 221 53.75 28.80 83.91
CA LYS A 221 52.88 28.79 82.72
C LYS A 221 53.65 28.32 81.47
N GLY A 222 54.87 28.81 81.25
CA GLY A 222 55.72 28.37 80.15
C GLY A 222 56.08 26.88 80.20
N ARG A 223 56.28 26.32 81.41
CA ARG A 223 56.58 24.89 81.62
C ARG A 223 55.39 23.98 81.36
N VAL A 224 54.18 24.40 81.75
CA VAL A 224 52.94 23.62 81.53
C VAL A 224 52.51 23.65 80.06
N ILE A 225 52.55 24.82 79.42
CA ILE A 225 52.08 25.00 78.03
C ILE A 225 53.09 24.45 77.00
N GLY A 226 54.39 24.57 77.29
CA GLY A 226 55.47 24.24 76.34
C GLY A 226 55.66 25.32 75.27
N ARG A 227 56.86 25.40 74.69
CA ARG A 227 57.32 26.51 73.82
C ARG A 227 56.51 26.74 72.52
N GLU A 228 55.62 25.82 72.17
CA GLU A 228 54.70 25.88 71.01
C GLU A 228 53.25 25.46 71.36
N GLY A 229 52.88 25.40 72.64
CA GLY A 229 51.52 24.99 73.05
C GLY A 229 51.21 23.49 72.93
N ARG A 230 52.19 22.66 72.59
CA ARG A 230 52.02 21.21 72.37
C ARG A 230 51.44 20.42 73.55
N ASN A 231 51.47 20.96 74.76
CA ASN A 231 50.96 20.28 75.96
C ASN A 231 49.52 20.68 76.37
N ILE A 232 48.83 21.54 75.61
CA ILE A 232 47.39 21.83 75.82
C ILE A 232 46.56 21.15 74.72
N ARG A 233 45.46 20.50 75.11
CA ARG A 233 44.39 20.08 74.19
C ARG A 233 43.10 20.82 74.55
N ALA A 234 42.54 21.55 73.58
CA ALA A 234 41.21 22.14 73.70
C ALA A 234 40.18 21.15 73.14
N PHE A 235 39.06 20.98 73.85
CA PHE A 235 37.93 20.13 73.47
C PHE A 235 36.69 20.99 73.29
#